data_AF-A0A0F5FNT1-F1
#
_entry.id   AF-A0A0F5FNT1-F1
#
_cell.length_a   1.000
_cell.length_b   1.000
_cell.length_c   1.000
_cell.angle_alpha   90.00
_cell.angle_beta   90.00
_cell.angle_gamma   90.00
#
_symmetry.space_group_name_H-M   'P 1'
#
loop_
_entity.id
_entity.type
_entity.pdbx_description
1 polymer ?
#
loop_
_entity_poly.entity_id
_entity_poly.type
_entity_poly.pdbx_seq_one_letter_code
_entity_poly.pdbx_strand_id
1 'polypeptide(L)'
;MSGRRALTWLGLLLGAAGLTLQFTISMQALMAGGRDLPGALGHFFSYYTILNNIAVVLVYLSAATSWGWLSPFRGPLVRGIVTANIALVGLYVFFVLRFLQTLDGAFLVADTILHYIAPVLYVAWWAITQRHGSLRWSSLPMMLVPTLVYFVYAMARGAWVQEYPYPILNAVRLGYGQVGINAIYMSLFLAVLAALVIAADMLLARTSRTVTQ
;
A
#
# COMPACT_ATOMS: atom_id res chain seq x y z
N MET A 1 -26.04 -11.66 2.79
CA MET A 1 -24.85 -11.09 3.45
C MET A 1 -25.04 -9.59 3.59
N SER A 2 -24.67 -8.94 4.70
CA SER A 2 -24.71 -7.47 4.77
C SER A 2 -23.74 -6.86 3.75
N GLY A 3 -24.07 -5.71 3.16
CA GLY A 3 -23.24 -5.06 2.12
C GLY A 3 -21.78 -4.86 2.55
N ARG A 4 -21.55 -4.54 3.84
CA ARG A 4 -20.22 -4.49 4.45
C ARG A 4 -19.44 -5.79 4.31
N ARG A 5 -20.07 -6.94 4.62
CA ARG A 5 -19.40 -8.25 4.51
C ARG A 5 -19.07 -8.58 3.06
N ALA A 6 -19.97 -8.25 2.12
CA ALA A 6 -19.72 -8.46 0.70
C ALA A 6 -18.51 -7.66 0.20
N LEU A 7 -18.42 -6.37 0.52
CA LEU A 7 -17.27 -5.54 0.15
C LEU A 7 -15.96 -6.01 0.79
N THR A 8 -15.98 -6.46 2.05
CA THR A 8 -14.79 -7.04 2.71
C THR A 8 -14.30 -8.29 1.97
N TRP A 9 -15.19 -9.22 1.63
CA TRP A 9 -14.82 -10.44 0.92
C TRP A 9 -14.37 -10.17 -0.51
N LEU A 10 -15.02 -9.24 -1.21
CA LEU A 10 -14.60 -8.84 -2.54
C LEU A 10 -13.16 -8.29 -2.54
N GLY A 11 -12.86 -7.36 -1.62
CA GLY A 11 -11.52 -6.81 -1.48
C GLY A 11 -10.48 -7.85 -1.08
N LEU A 12 -10.83 -8.75 -0.16
CA LEU A 12 -9.97 -9.85 0.25
C LEU A 12 -9.61 -10.77 -0.92
N LEU A 13 -10.62 -11.23 -1.66
CA LEU A 13 -10.45 -12.19 -2.75
C LEU A 13 -9.68 -11.57 -3.92
N LEU A 14 -10.03 -10.34 -4.32
CA LEU A 14 -9.30 -9.63 -5.39
C LEU A 14 -7.85 -9.34 -5.00
N GLY A 15 -7.62 -8.83 -3.79
CA GLY A 15 -6.27 -8.54 -3.31
C GLY A 15 -5.41 -9.81 -3.20
N ALA A 16 -5.95 -10.88 -2.64
CA ALA A 16 -5.24 -12.16 -2.52
C ALA A 16 -4.98 -12.81 -3.88
N ALA A 17 -5.94 -12.79 -4.80
CA ALA A 17 -5.76 -13.29 -6.16
C ALA A 17 -4.71 -12.47 -6.91
N GLY A 18 -4.78 -11.13 -6.84
CA GLY A 18 -3.80 -10.25 -7.47
C GLY A 18 -2.39 -10.47 -6.94
N LEU A 19 -2.21 -10.58 -5.60
CA LEU A 19 -0.91 -10.84 -4.99
C LEU A 19 -0.36 -12.22 -5.36
N THR A 20 -1.22 -13.23 -5.37
CA THR A 20 -0.84 -14.60 -5.77
C THR A 20 -0.40 -14.61 -7.23
N LEU A 21 -1.19 -14.02 -8.12
CA LEU A 21 -0.86 -13.92 -9.53
C LEU A 21 0.48 -13.20 -9.74
N GLN A 22 0.62 -12.00 -9.16
CA GLN A 22 1.84 -11.19 -9.24
C GLN A 22 3.06 -11.95 -8.72
N PHE A 23 2.92 -12.63 -7.57
CA PHE A 23 4.00 -13.44 -7.00
C PHE A 23 4.39 -14.56 -7.94
N THR A 24 3.44 -15.38 -8.40
CA THR A 24 3.72 -16.53 -9.26
C THR A 24 4.45 -16.11 -10.54
N ILE A 25 3.92 -15.12 -11.27
CA ILE A 25 4.53 -14.70 -12.54
C ILE A 25 5.87 -13.98 -12.34
N SER A 26 6.02 -13.21 -11.26
CA SER A 26 7.29 -12.52 -10.96
C SER A 26 8.37 -13.52 -10.56
N MET A 27 8.06 -14.49 -9.72
CA MET A 27 9.03 -15.52 -9.30
C MET A 27 9.48 -16.36 -10.49
N GLN A 28 8.56 -16.77 -11.36
CA GLN A 28 8.89 -17.48 -12.59
C GLN A 28 9.81 -16.65 -13.49
N ALA A 29 9.47 -15.38 -13.75
CA ALA A 29 10.25 -14.50 -14.61
C ALA A 29 11.65 -14.21 -14.04
N LEU A 30 11.75 -13.92 -12.73
CA LEU A 30 13.02 -13.62 -12.06
C LEU A 30 13.94 -14.84 -12.06
N MET A 31 13.42 -16.03 -11.77
CA MET A 31 14.21 -17.25 -11.74
C MET A 31 14.61 -17.72 -13.15
N ALA A 32 13.72 -17.58 -14.13
CA ALA A 32 14.06 -17.82 -15.54
C ALA A 32 15.13 -16.83 -16.04
N GLY A 33 15.17 -15.62 -15.48
CA GLY A 33 16.23 -14.63 -15.69
C GLY A 33 17.54 -14.92 -14.94
N GLY A 34 17.68 -16.08 -14.29
CA GLY A 34 18.91 -16.53 -13.64
C GLY A 34 19.06 -16.10 -12.17
N ARG A 35 18.06 -15.47 -11.57
CA ARG A 35 18.07 -15.11 -10.15
C ARG A 35 17.78 -16.34 -9.29
N ASP A 36 18.53 -16.53 -8.21
CA ASP A 36 18.24 -17.58 -7.24
C ASP A 36 16.98 -17.27 -6.41
N LEU A 37 16.49 -18.26 -5.66
CA LEU A 37 15.28 -18.10 -4.87
C LEU A 37 15.38 -16.98 -3.82
N PRO A 38 16.44 -16.89 -2.99
CA PRO A 38 16.60 -15.78 -2.04
C PRO A 38 16.65 -14.41 -2.72
N GLY A 39 17.39 -14.29 -3.82
CA GLY A 39 17.46 -13.07 -4.60
C GLY A 39 16.11 -12.67 -5.17
N ALA A 40 15.33 -13.63 -5.69
CA ALA A 40 14.02 -13.37 -6.29
C ALA A 40 13.01 -12.90 -5.23
N LEU A 41 12.99 -13.56 -4.06
CA LEU A 41 12.18 -13.11 -2.92
C LEU A 41 12.60 -11.71 -2.44
N GLY A 42 13.90 -11.46 -2.32
CA GLY A 42 14.45 -10.16 -1.92
C GLY A 42 14.19 -9.05 -2.95
N HIS A 43 13.99 -9.38 -4.23
CA HIS A 43 13.50 -8.45 -5.24
C HIS A 43 12.01 -8.19 -5.09
N PHE A 44 11.19 -9.24 -5.04
CA PHE A 44 9.74 -9.14 -4.95
C PHE A 44 9.27 -8.34 -3.74
N PHE A 45 9.81 -8.65 -2.54
CA PHE A 45 9.41 -7.96 -1.30
C PHE A 45 10.09 -6.60 -1.10
N SER A 46 10.96 -6.16 -2.02
CA SER A 46 11.53 -4.82 -1.98
C SER A 46 10.56 -3.72 -2.44
N TYR A 47 9.48 -4.10 -3.13
CA TYR A 47 8.50 -3.16 -3.65
C TYR A 47 7.51 -2.71 -2.58
N TYR A 48 7.53 -1.41 -2.30
CA TYR A 48 6.54 -0.73 -1.45
C TYR A 48 5.08 -1.05 -1.82
N THR A 49 4.77 -1.15 -3.12
CA THR A 49 3.42 -1.43 -3.60
C THR A 49 2.94 -2.81 -3.21
N ILE A 50 3.82 -3.82 -3.25
CA ILE A 50 3.55 -5.19 -2.81
C ILE A 50 3.29 -5.22 -1.31
N LEU A 51 4.15 -4.58 -0.50
CA LEU A 51 4.00 -4.56 0.95
C LEU A 51 2.68 -3.90 1.39
N ASN A 52 2.26 -2.82 0.71
CA ASN A 52 0.99 -2.16 1.01
C ASN A 52 -0.23 -2.97 0.55
N ASN A 53 -0.14 -3.67 -0.58
CA ASN A 53 -1.20 -4.60 -0.98
C ASN A 53 -1.34 -5.79 0.00
N ILE A 54 -0.23 -6.29 0.55
CA ILE A 54 -0.27 -7.27 1.64
C ILE A 54 -0.97 -6.68 2.87
N ALA A 55 -0.64 -5.43 3.25
CA ALA A 55 -1.31 -4.76 4.37
C ALA A 55 -2.82 -4.61 4.15
N VAL A 56 -3.26 -4.26 2.94
CA VAL A 56 -4.67 -4.22 2.53
C VAL A 56 -5.35 -5.58 2.73
N VAL A 57 -4.73 -6.66 2.24
CA VAL A 57 -5.25 -8.03 2.39
C VAL A 57 -5.34 -8.42 3.86
N LEU A 58 -4.33 -8.09 4.68
CA LEU A 58 -4.35 -8.36 6.13
C LEU A 58 -5.45 -7.57 6.85
N VAL A 59 -5.72 -6.33 6.43
CA VAL A 59 -6.86 -5.57 6.95
C VAL A 59 -8.19 -6.24 6.61
N TYR A 60 -8.40 -6.65 5.35
CA TYR A 60 -9.61 -7.35 4.97
C TYR A 60 -9.77 -8.69 5.70
N LEU A 61 -8.69 -9.46 5.80
CA LEU A 61 -8.66 -10.73 6.53
C LEU A 61 -8.99 -10.53 8.01
N SER A 62 -8.46 -9.47 8.64
CA SER A 62 -8.79 -9.11 10.02
C SER A 62 -10.27 -8.76 10.21
N ALA A 63 -10.92 -8.22 9.18
CA ALA A 63 -12.33 -7.87 9.20
C ALA A 63 -13.24 -9.07 8.88
N ALA A 64 -12.73 -10.08 8.18
CA ALA A 64 -13.44 -11.30 7.83
C ALA A 64 -13.32 -12.41 8.89
N THR A 65 -12.31 -12.34 9.77
CA THR A 65 -12.00 -13.39 10.75
C THR A 65 -11.94 -12.85 12.18
N SER A 66 -12.03 -13.75 13.17
CA SER A 66 -11.87 -13.45 14.60
C SER A 66 -10.48 -13.76 15.14
N TRP A 67 -9.49 -14.05 14.29
CA TRP A 67 -8.16 -14.47 14.73
C TRP A 67 -7.44 -13.38 15.55
N GLY A 68 -6.89 -13.75 16.70
CA GLY A 68 -6.33 -12.81 17.67
C GLY A 68 -5.08 -12.06 17.17
N TRP A 69 -4.21 -12.76 16.45
CA TRP A 69 -2.97 -12.18 15.88
C TRP A 69 -3.22 -11.08 14.84
N LEU A 70 -4.42 -11.03 14.26
CA LEU A 70 -4.86 -9.97 13.34
C LEU A 70 -5.47 -8.75 14.04
N SER A 71 -5.54 -8.73 15.37
CA SER A 71 -6.12 -7.61 16.12
C SER A 71 -5.49 -6.24 15.81
N PRO A 72 -4.18 -6.09 15.56
CA PRO A 72 -3.61 -4.79 15.22
C PRO A 72 -4.24 -4.17 13.96
N PHE A 73 -4.56 -4.98 12.95
CA PHE A 73 -5.16 -4.55 11.68
C PHE A 73 -6.63 -4.12 11.79
N ARG A 74 -7.26 -4.35 12.95
CA ARG A 74 -8.62 -3.89 13.24
C ARG A 74 -8.64 -2.45 13.80
N GLY A 75 -7.50 -1.96 14.26
CA GLY A 75 -7.37 -0.63 14.84
C GLY A 75 -7.59 0.50 13.81
N PRO A 76 -8.25 1.60 14.18
CA PRO A 76 -8.51 2.70 13.27
C PRO A 76 -7.25 3.36 12.74
N LEU A 77 -6.20 3.48 13.59
CA LEU A 77 -4.90 4.02 13.17
C LEU A 77 -4.30 3.19 12.04
N VAL A 78 -4.20 1.86 12.19
CA VAL A 78 -3.65 0.98 11.16
C VAL A 78 -4.47 1.06 9.87
N ARG A 79 -5.80 1.09 9.98
CA ARG A 79 -6.66 1.22 8.80
C ARG A 79 -6.44 2.55 8.07
N GLY A 80 -6.33 3.65 8.80
CA GLY A 80 -6.01 4.97 8.24
C GLY A 80 -4.62 5.02 7.60
N ILE A 81 -3.62 4.40 8.23
CA ILE A 81 -2.26 4.22 7.67
C ILE A 81 -2.35 3.52 6.32
N VAL A 82 -3.01 2.38 6.26
CA VAL A 82 -3.16 1.61 5.02
C VAL A 82 -3.94 2.42 3.97
N THR A 83 -4.94 3.21 4.37
CA THR A 83 -5.69 4.10 3.44
C THR A 83 -4.77 5.13 2.79
N ALA A 84 -3.95 5.84 3.58
CA ALA A 84 -3.04 6.86 3.05
C ALA A 84 -1.99 6.24 2.12
N ASN A 85 -1.40 5.11 2.52
CA ASN A 85 -0.33 4.48 1.75
C ASN A 85 -0.86 3.77 0.49
N ILE A 86 -2.04 3.15 0.52
CA ILE A 86 -2.60 2.55 -0.70
C ILE A 86 -3.06 3.61 -1.70
N ALA A 87 -3.55 4.76 -1.22
CA ALA A 87 -3.82 5.92 -2.08
C ALA A 87 -2.53 6.43 -2.72
N LEU A 88 -1.43 6.53 -1.96
CA LEU A 88 -0.11 6.87 -2.49
C LEU A 88 0.31 5.88 -3.59
N VAL A 89 0.16 4.58 -3.35
CA VAL A 89 0.47 3.52 -4.34
C VAL A 89 -0.31 3.75 -5.64
N GLY A 90 -1.63 3.89 -5.56
CA GLY A 90 -2.46 4.07 -6.76
C GLY A 90 -2.10 5.35 -7.53
N LEU A 91 -1.89 6.47 -6.83
CA LEU A 91 -1.51 7.74 -7.45
C LEU A 91 -0.11 7.67 -8.07
N TYR A 92 0.86 7.10 -7.36
CA TYR A 92 2.23 6.99 -7.85
C TYR A 92 2.32 6.06 -9.06
N VAL A 93 1.57 4.94 -9.06
CA VAL A 93 1.51 4.06 -10.23
C VAL A 93 0.87 4.78 -11.42
N PHE A 94 -0.27 5.44 -11.21
CA PHE A 94 -1.00 6.13 -12.28
C PHE A 94 -0.21 7.30 -12.88
N PHE A 95 0.44 8.12 -12.06
CA PHE A 95 1.12 9.33 -12.55
C PHE A 95 2.58 9.12 -12.91
N VAL A 96 3.24 8.10 -12.34
CA VAL A 96 4.69 7.90 -12.51
C VAL A 96 4.99 6.55 -13.16
N LEU A 97 4.65 5.44 -12.50
CA LEU A 97 5.17 4.13 -12.91
C LEU A 97 4.62 3.62 -14.23
N ARG A 98 3.35 3.92 -14.57
CA ARG A 98 2.72 3.43 -15.82
C ARG A 98 3.44 3.85 -17.10
N PHE A 99 4.24 4.92 -17.04
CA PHE A 99 4.96 5.45 -18.19
C PHE A 99 6.36 4.86 -18.34
N LEU A 100 6.83 4.10 -17.35
CA LEU A 100 8.18 3.53 -17.34
C LEU A 100 8.27 2.21 -18.10
N GLN A 101 7.19 1.45 -18.15
CA GLN A 101 7.14 0.15 -18.80
C GLN A 101 5.71 -0.13 -19.29
N THR A 102 5.60 -0.68 -20.49
CA THR A 102 4.34 -1.26 -20.96
C THR A 102 4.21 -2.68 -20.42
N LEU A 103 3.08 -2.98 -19.77
CA LEU A 103 2.75 -4.30 -19.26
C LEU A 103 1.73 -4.98 -20.18
N ASP A 104 1.86 -6.29 -20.33
CA ASP A 104 0.95 -7.12 -21.11
C ASP A 104 0.58 -8.40 -20.36
N GLY A 105 -0.35 -9.17 -20.94
CA GLY A 105 -0.76 -10.48 -20.45
C GLY A 105 -1.10 -10.50 -18.96
N ALA A 106 -0.53 -11.47 -18.24
CA ALA A 106 -0.77 -11.66 -16.81
C ALA A 106 -0.21 -10.52 -15.94
N PHE A 107 0.88 -9.86 -16.36
CA PHE A 107 1.44 -8.72 -15.62
C PHE A 107 0.47 -7.53 -15.64
N LEU A 108 -0.14 -7.23 -16.78
CA LEU A 108 -1.15 -6.17 -16.87
C LEU A 108 -2.37 -6.45 -15.98
N VAL A 109 -2.83 -7.70 -15.93
CA VAL A 109 -3.95 -8.10 -15.06
C VAL A 109 -3.60 -7.92 -13.58
N ALA A 110 -2.43 -8.41 -13.16
CA ALA A 110 -1.97 -8.27 -11.79
C ALA A 110 -1.78 -6.79 -11.40
N ASP A 111 -1.17 -6.00 -12.27
CA ASP A 111 -0.99 -4.56 -12.10
C ASP A 111 -2.32 -3.81 -11.97
N THR A 112 -3.29 -4.13 -12.85
CA THR A 112 -4.64 -3.56 -12.81
C THR A 112 -5.32 -3.84 -11.47
N ILE A 113 -5.25 -5.10 -11.00
CA ILE A 113 -5.87 -5.50 -9.73
C ILE A 113 -5.19 -4.78 -8.55
N LEU A 114 -3.86 -4.82 -8.47
CA LEU A 114 -3.12 -4.38 -7.28
C LEU A 114 -2.89 -2.87 -7.20
N HIS A 115 -2.87 -2.17 -8.34
CA HIS A 115 -2.49 -0.76 -8.39
C HIS A 115 -3.61 0.17 -8.83
N TYR A 116 -4.76 -0.36 -9.25
CA TYR A 116 -5.93 0.44 -9.62
C TYR A 116 -7.18 -0.02 -8.87
N ILE A 117 -7.57 -1.30 -9.00
CA ILE A 117 -8.78 -1.82 -8.37
C ILE A 117 -8.65 -1.85 -6.85
N ALA A 118 -7.59 -2.46 -6.31
CA ALA A 118 -7.40 -2.60 -4.87
C ALA A 118 -7.29 -1.26 -4.14
N PRO A 119 -6.54 -0.24 -4.62
CA PRO A 119 -6.53 1.09 -3.99
C PRO A 119 -7.91 1.74 -3.92
N VAL A 120 -8.65 1.78 -5.03
CA VAL A 120 -9.98 2.40 -5.09
C VAL A 120 -10.95 1.65 -4.17
N LEU A 121 -10.96 0.33 -4.25
CA LEU A 121 -11.84 -0.52 -3.45
C LEU A 121 -11.54 -0.41 -1.95
N TYR A 122 -10.26 -0.33 -1.57
CA TYR A 122 -9.88 -0.19 -0.16
C TYR A 122 -10.27 1.17 0.40
N VAL A 123 -9.99 2.26 -0.32
CA VAL A 123 -10.38 3.62 0.11
C VAL A 123 -11.91 3.72 0.25
N ALA A 124 -12.67 3.19 -0.72
CA ALA A 124 -14.12 3.15 -0.66
C ALA A 124 -14.63 2.28 0.50
N TRP A 125 -14.06 1.09 0.68
CA TRP A 125 -14.42 0.21 1.79
C TRP A 125 -14.14 0.87 3.15
N TRP A 126 -13.00 1.55 3.29
CA TRP A 126 -12.64 2.27 4.50
C TRP A 126 -13.67 3.35 4.82
N ALA A 127 -14.01 4.20 3.84
CA ALA A 127 -14.93 5.32 4.01
C ALA A 127 -16.40 4.89 4.27
N ILE A 128 -16.84 3.77 3.69
CA ILE A 128 -18.24 3.34 3.76
C ILE A 128 -18.51 2.44 4.96
N THR A 129 -17.55 1.59 5.34
CA THR A 129 -17.82 0.46 6.25
C THR A 129 -17.22 0.58 7.63
N GLN A 130 -16.38 1.59 7.87
CA GLN A 130 -15.68 1.76 9.13
C GLN A 130 -16.36 2.78 10.04
N ARG A 131 -16.09 2.65 11.34
CA ARG A 131 -16.48 3.68 12.30
C ARG A 131 -15.42 4.76 12.29
N HIS A 132 -15.88 6.00 12.10
CA HIS A 132 -15.02 7.16 11.92
C HIS A 132 -15.04 8.08 13.14
N GLY A 133 -14.05 8.98 13.24
CA GLY A 133 -13.92 10.00 14.29
C GLY A 133 -12.92 9.65 15.38
N SER A 134 -12.02 8.72 15.09
CA SER A 134 -11.01 8.22 16.04
C SER A 134 -9.60 8.72 15.71
N LEU A 135 -9.34 9.06 14.44
CA LEU A 135 -8.07 9.67 14.03
C LEU A 135 -8.02 11.12 14.51
N ARG A 136 -6.81 11.54 14.90
CA ARG A 136 -6.52 12.90 15.36
C ARG A 136 -5.34 13.44 14.57
N TRP A 137 -5.16 14.76 14.54
CA TRP A 137 -3.96 15.36 13.94
C TRP A 137 -2.66 14.86 14.57
N SER A 138 -2.69 14.48 15.86
CA SER A 138 -1.58 13.82 16.54
C SER A 138 -1.27 12.39 16.03
N SER A 139 -2.14 11.78 15.22
CA SER A 139 -1.88 10.51 14.54
C SER A 139 -0.91 10.68 13.37
N LEU A 140 -0.78 11.88 12.80
CA LEU A 140 -0.01 12.12 11.57
C LEU A 140 1.44 11.60 11.64
N PRO A 141 2.24 11.86 12.69
CA PRO A 141 3.60 11.34 12.77
C PRO A 141 3.65 9.81 12.70
N MET A 142 2.77 9.13 13.46
CA MET A 142 2.67 7.67 13.44
C MET A 142 2.25 7.12 12.08
N MET A 143 1.50 7.90 11.29
CA MET A 143 1.10 7.48 9.95
C MET A 143 2.25 7.48 8.94
N LEU A 144 3.31 8.26 9.19
CA LEU A 144 4.49 8.33 8.33
C LEU A 144 5.55 7.28 8.66
N VAL A 145 5.54 6.74 9.89
CA VAL A 145 6.55 5.78 10.37
C VAL A 145 6.73 4.57 9.45
N PRO A 146 5.68 3.88 8.95
CA PRO A 146 5.88 2.71 8.10
C PRO A 146 6.65 3.01 6.81
N THR A 147 6.44 4.18 6.23
CA THR A 147 7.12 4.62 5.01
C THR A 147 8.57 5.00 5.29
N LEU A 148 8.84 5.62 6.44
CA LEU A 148 10.22 5.87 6.89
C LEU A 148 10.98 4.56 7.10
N VAL A 149 10.35 3.57 7.76
CA VAL A 149 10.93 2.23 7.96
C VAL A 149 11.21 1.57 6.61
N TYR A 150 10.25 1.63 5.68
CA TYR A 150 10.46 1.14 4.32
C TYR A 150 11.62 1.82 3.61
N PHE A 151 11.71 3.15 3.68
CA PHE A 151 12.79 3.91 3.05
C PHE A 151 14.15 3.47 3.59
N VAL A 152 14.32 3.39 4.91
CA VAL A 152 15.57 2.91 5.53
C VAL A 152 15.92 1.51 5.04
N TYR A 153 14.95 0.59 5.01
CA TYR A 153 15.13 -0.75 4.48
C TYR A 153 15.55 -0.75 3.00
N ALA A 154 14.83 -0.03 2.14
CA ALA A 154 15.09 0.01 0.70
C ALA A 154 16.48 0.59 0.40
N MET A 155 16.90 1.61 1.15
CA MET A 155 18.23 2.21 1.02
C MET A 155 19.34 1.28 1.51
N ALA A 156 19.17 0.63 2.67
CA ALA A 156 20.14 -0.34 3.19
C ALA A 156 20.30 -1.54 2.25
N ARG A 157 19.18 -2.10 1.77
CA ARG A 157 19.16 -3.16 0.77
C ARG A 157 19.84 -2.72 -0.52
N GLY A 158 19.49 -1.56 -1.06
CA GLY A 158 20.09 -1.05 -2.28
C GLY A 158 21.60 -0.78 -2.17
N ALA A 159 22.07 -0.32 -1.00
CA ALA A 159 23.50 -0.17 -0.74
C ALA A 159 24.24 -1.52 -0.69
N TRP A 160 23.57 -2.59 -0.27
CA TRP A 160 24.16 -3.92 -0.22
C TRP A 160 24.17 -4.62 -1.59
N VAL A 161 23.01 -4.70 -2.25
CA VAL A 161 22.84 -5.46 -3.51
C VAL A 161 22.94 -4.61 -4.78
N GLN A 162 23.22 -3.31 -4.65
CA GLN A 162 23.37 -2.35 -5.75
C GLN A 162 22.16 -2.25 -6.69
N GLU A 163 20.97 -2.50 -6.15
CA GLU A 163 19.71 -2.49 -6.89
C GLU A 163 18.61 -1.86 -6.02
N TYR A 164 17.84 -0.95 -6.62
CA TYR A 164 16.78 -0.19 -5.95
C TYR A 164 15.43 -0.44 -6.61
N PRO A 165 14.33 -0.55 -5.85
CA PRO A 165 13.01 -0.91 -6.38
C PRO A 165 12.37 0.18 -7.24
N TYR A 166 12.82 1.44 -7.09
CA TYR A 166 12.26 2.57 -7.84
C TYR A 166 13.36 3.50 -8.38
N PRO A 167 13.18 4.10 -9.57
CA PRO A 167 14.14 5.06 -10.12
C PRO A 167 14.44 6.23 -9.18
N ILE A 168 13.41 6.75 -8.50
CA ILE A 168 13.56 7.88 -7.56
C ILE A 168 14.43 7.55 -6.33
N LEU A 169 14.63 6.26 -6.04
CA LEU A 169 15.47 5.77 -4.93
C LEU A 169 16.84 5.30 -5.41
N ASN A 170 17.11 5.28 -6.71
CA ASN A 170 18.32 4.69 -7.27
C ASN A 170 19.55 5.57 -6.98
N ALA A 171 20.23 5.31 -5.86
CA ALA A 171 21.40 6.08 -5.46
C ALA A 171 22.63 5.83 -6.34
N VAL A 172 22.71 4.70 -7.05
CA VAL A 172 23.79 4.46 -8.03
C VAL A 172 23.69 5.46 -9.18
N ARG A 173 22.46 5.78 -9.62
CA ARG A 173 22.23 6.72 -10.73
C ARG A 173 22.12 8.17 -10.28
N LEU A 174 21.51 8.42 -9.12
CA LEU A 174 21.14 9.77 -8.66
C LEU A 174 22.09 10.33 -7.58
N GLY A 175 22.86 9.47 -6.92
CA GLY A 175 23.56 9.81 -5.68
C GLY A 175 22.62 9.98 -4.48
N TYR A 176 23.17 9.91 -3.27
CA TYR A 176 22.38 10.00 -2.04
C TYR A 176 21.76 11.38 -1.80
N GLY A 177 22.38 12.46 -2.30
CA GLY A 177 21.84 13.82 -2.16
C GLY A 177 20.48 13.96 -2.86
N GLN A 178 20.40 13.57 -4.14
CA GLN A 178 19.15 13.64 -4.90
C GLN A 178 18.10 12.64 -4.37
N VAL A 179 18.51 11.44 -3.95
CA VAL A 179 17.59 10.49 -3.31
C VAL A 179 17.00 11.07 -2.02
N GLY A 180 17.80 11.80 -1.23
CA GLY A 180 17.31 12.52 -0.04
C GLY A 180 16.25 13.56 -0.38
N ILE A 181 16.45 14.36 -1.44
CA ILE A 181 15.46 15.32 -1.93
C ILE A 181 14.17 14.61 -2.38
N ASN A 182 14.30 13.52 -3.14
CA ASN A 182 13.15 12.72 -3.59
C ASN A 182 12.36 12.14 -2.40
N ALA A 183 13.07 11.66 -1.37
CA ALA A 183 12.47 11.14 -0.15
C ALA A 183 11.68 12.23 0.61
N ILE A 184 12.17 13.47 0.65
CA ILE A 184 11.44 14.61 1.22
C ILE A 184 10.14 14.85 0.46
N TYR A 185 10.18 14.94 -0.87
CA TYR A 185 8.95 15.14 -1.66
C TYR A 185 7.94 14.02 -1.48
N MET A 186 8.38 12.76 -1.49
CA MET A 186 7.49 11.62 -1.23
C MET A 186 6.92 11.64 0.19
N SER A 187 7.71 12.04 1.18
CA SER A 187 7.25 12.15 2.58
C SER A 187 6.21 13.27 2.73
N LEU A 188 6.42 14.42 2.07
CA LEU A 188 5.46 15.52 2.05
C LEU A 188 4.16 15.10 1.36
N PHE A 189 4.25 14.40 0.22
CA PHE A 189 3.08 13.90 -0.49
C PHE A 189 2.28 12.91 0.37
N LEU A 190 2.96 11.97 1.03
CA LEU A 190 2.31 11.06 1.97
C LEU A 190 1.71 11.81 3.17
N ALA A 191 2.38 12.83 3.70
CA ALA A 191 1.86 13.64 4.79
C ALA A 191 0.56 14.35 4.41
N VAL A 192 0.47 14.87 3.17
CA VAL A 192 -0.78 15.42 2.63
C VAL A 192 -1.87 14.36 2.56
N LEU A 193 -1.58 13.17 2.02
CA LEU A 193 -2.56 12.08 1.95
C LEU A 193 -3.02 11.61 3.35
N ALA A 194 -2.10 11.49 4.30
CA ALA A 194 -2.41 11.14 5.68
C ALA A 194 -3.26 12.23 6.36
N ALA A 195 -2.94 13.50 6.14
CA ALA A 195 -3.75 14.62 6.61
C ALA A 195 -5.17 14.59 6.03
N LEU A 196 -5.32 14.29 4.74
CA LEU A 196 -6.62 14.12 4.09
C LEU A 196 -7.42 12.95 4.68
N VAL A 197 -6.76 11.82 4.97
CA VAL A 197 -7.41 10.67 5.65
C VAL A 197 -7.88 11.05 7.05
N ILE A 198 -7.07 11.78 7.83
CA ILE A 198 -7.46 12.27 9.15
C ILE A 198 -8.68 13.20 9.04
N ALA A 199 -8.64 14.16 8.10
CA ALA A 199 -9.76 15.08 7.87
C ALA A 199 -11.04 14.34 7.45
N ALA A 200 -10.92 13.38 6.53
CA ALA A 200 -12.05 12.54 6.09
C ALA A 200 -12.63 11.73 7.26
N ASP A 201 -11.80 11.14 8.11
CA ASP A 201 -12.25 10.40 9.31
C ASP A 201 -13.04 11.31 10.26
N MET A 202 -12.58 12.55 10.48
CA MET A 202 -13.30 13.53 11.30
C MET A 202 -14.64 13.95 10.67
N LEU A 203 -14.68 14.14 9.34
CA LEU A 203 -15.88 14.56 8.62
C LEU A 203 -16.95 13.47 8.57
N LEU A 204 -16.57 12.24 8.26
CA LEU A 204 -17.49 11.08 8.19
C LEU A 204 -18.11 10.73 9.56
N ALA A 205 -17.43 11.09 10.65
CA ALA A 205 -17.98 10.96 12.00
C ALA A 205 -19.13 11.94 12.28
N ARG A 206 -19.09 13.14 11.68
CA ARG A 206 -20.10 14.18 11.89
C ARG A 206 -21.40 13.85 11.17
N THR A 207 -21.31 13.42 9.91
CA THR A 207 -22.47 13.02 9.10
C THR A 207 -23.23 11.84 9.70
N SER A 208 -22.51 10.90 10.33
CA SER A 208 -23.13 9.75 11.01
C SER A 208 -23.95 10.14 12.26
N ARG A 209 -23.63 11.27 12.91
CA ARG A 209 -24.38 11.78 14.09
C ARG A 209 -25.62 12.59 13.70
N THR A 210 -25.60 13.27 12.55
CA THR A 210 -26.72 14.10 12.08
C THR A 210 -27.90 13.26 11.57
N VAL A 211 -27.67 12.02 11.12
CA VAL A 211 -28.74 11.11 10.64
C VAL A 211 -29.47 10.40 11.79
N THR A 212 -28.93 10.45 13.02
CA THR A 212 -29.51 9.81 14.20
C THR A 212 -30.24 10.77 15.15
N GLN A 213 -30.34 12.05 14.77
CA GLN A 213 -31.20 13.06 15.43
C GLN A 213 -32.39 13.38 14.53
#